data_AF-A0A934ZH92-F1
#
_entry.id   AF-A0A934ZH92-F1
#
_cell.length_a   1.000
_cell.length_b   1.000
_cell.length_c   1.000
_cell.angle_alpha   90.00
_cell.angle_beta   90.00
_cell.angle_gamma   90.00
#
_symmetry.space_group_name_H-M   'P 1'
#
loop_
_entity.id
_entity.type
_entity.pdbx_description
1 polymer ?
#
loop_
_entity_poly.entity_id
_entity_poly.type
_entity_poly.pdbx_seq_one_letter_code
_entity_poly.pdbx_strand_id
1 'polypeptide(L)'
;MAAELTAWPLHDTPFGIDFERGRWPEPWRRGFFVGLHGAFQTWENTKIIWSPLDASGRPTGQWRDFVTGWGRGAQGIVGRITDVTFASDGRLFFTDDQGGGVYWVAPEGMAAPTR
;
A
#
# COMPACT_ATOMS: atom_id res chain seq x y z
N MET A 1 -5.36 -22.59 18.24
CA MET A 1 -4.49 -22.23 17.11
C MET A 1 -4.99 -20.92 16.55
N ALA A 2 -4.13 -19.91 16.36
CA ALA A 2 -4.56 -18.71 15.63
C ALA A 2 -4.87 -19.15 14.20
N ALA A 3 -6.10 -18.93 13.73
CA ALA A 3 -6.43 -19.14 12.33
C ALA A 3 -5.52 -18.24 11.49
N GLU A 4 -5.00 -18.75 10.38
CA GLU A 4 -4.40 -17.91 9.36
C GLU A 4 -5.51 -16.99 8.84
N LEU A 5 -5.49 -15.72 9.27
CA LEU A 5 -6.55 -14.77 8.98
C LEU A 5 -6.53 -14.35 7.51
N THR A 6 -5.38 -14.43 6.85
CA THR A 6 -5.23 -14.05 5.44
C THR A 6 -3.98 -14.67 4.82
N ALA A 7 -4.11 -15.24 3.62
CA ALA A 7 -3.00 -15.61 2.74
C ALA A 7 -2.89 -14.58 1.61
N TRP A 8 -1.66 -14.18 1.26
CA TRP A 8 -1.42 -13.35 0.08
C TRP A 8 -1.12 -14.23 -1.13
N PRO A 9 -1.77 -13.99 -2.27
CA PRO A 9 -1.39 -14.68 -3.48
C PRO A 9 0.04 -14.25 -3.86
N LEU A 10 0.98 -15.20 -3.81
CA LEU A 10 2.37 -14.98 -4.24
C LEU A 10 2.46 -14.44 -5.67
N HIS A 11 1.45 -14.71 -6.50
CA HIS A 11 1.43 -14.25 -7.89
C HIS A 11 1.31 -12.74 -8.02
N ASP A 12 0.81 -12.00 -7.02
CA ASP A 12 0.72 -10.53 -7.08
C ASP A 12 2.03 -9.81 -6.68
N THR A 13 3.09 -10.60 -6.40
CA THR A 13 4.47 -10.12 -6.21
C THR A 13 4.57 -9.01 -5.14
N PRO A 14 4.35 -9.33 -3.85
CA PRO A 14 4.47 -8.35 -2.76
C PRO A 14 5.95 -7.97 -2.55
N PHE A 15 6.26 -6.67 -2.63
CA PHE A 15 7.65 -6.19 -2.50
C PHE A 15 7.91 -5.37 -1.23
N GLY A 16 6.95 -4.56 -0.78
CA GLY A 16 7.14 -3.62 0.34
C GLY A 16 6.03 -3.69 1.38
N ILE A 17 6.36 -3.43 2.65
CA ILE A 17 5.40 -3.34 3.77
C ILE A 17 5.82 -2.26 4.77
N ASP A 18 4.86 -1.44 5.22
CA ASP A 18 5.06 -0.53 6.37
C ASP A 18 3.73 -0.30 7.13
N PHE A 19 3.83 0.32 8.31
CA PHE A 19 2.77 0.42 9.30
C PHE A 19 2.39 1.88 9.58
N GLU A 20 1.09 2.14 9.63
CA GLU A 20 0.54 3.44 10.05
C GLU A 20 0.59 3.55 11.59
N ARG A 21 1.03 4.72 12.08
CA ARG A 21 1.44 4.90 13.49
C ARG A 21 0.43 5.72 14.32
N GLY A 22 -0.86 5.64 13.98
CA GLY A 22 -1.94 6.30 14.72
C GLY A 22 -2.12 7.78 14.41
N ARG A 23 -1.69 8.24 13.23
CA ARG A 23 -1.85 9.62 12.74
C ARG A 23 -3.02 9.74 11.76
N TRP A 24 -3.29 8.71 10.97
CA TRP A 24 -4.37 8.73 9.97
C TRP A 24 -5.76 8.58 10.61
N PRO A 25 -6.83 9.00 9.92
CA PRO A 25 -8.20 8.74 10.34
C PRO A 25 -8.59 7.27 10.14
N GLU A 26 -9.67 6.86 10.78
CA GLU A 26 -10.33 5.59 10.44
C GLU A 26 -10.82 5.60 8.98
N PRO A 27 -10.81 4.45 8.27
CA PRO A 27 -10.42 3.13 8.76
C PRO A 27 -8.90 2.89 8.73
N TRP A 28 -8.10 3.77 8.14
CA TRP A 28 -6.69 3.49 7.80
C TRP A 28 -5.72 3.52 8.98
N ARG A 29 -6.20 4.00 10.11
CA ARG A 29 -5.46 4.12 11.36
C ARG A 29 -4.95 2.76 11.85
N ARG A 30 -3.70 2.70 12.31
CA ARG A 30 -3.08 1.53 12.95
C ARG A 30 -3.20 0.24 12.12
N GLY A 31 -3.13 0.34 10.80
CA GLY A 31 -2.99 -0.84 9.94
C GLY A 31 -1.63 -0.91 9.28
N PHE A 32 -1.39 -2.00 8.56
CA PHE A 32 -0.21 -2.14 7.70
C PHE A 32 -0.62 -2.05 6.23
N PHE A 33 0.33 -1.61 5.43
CA PHE A 33 0.18 -1.38 4.00
C PHE A 33 1.19 -2.24 3.27
N VAL A 34 0.78 -2.86 2.17
CA VAL A 34 1.67 -3.68 1.34
C VAL A 34 1.61 -3.18 -0.10
N GLY A 35 2.77 -2.93 -0.69
CA GLY A 35 2.91 -2.67 -2.11
C GLY A 35 2.89 -3.99 -2.89
N LEU A 36 1.90 -4.13 -3.77
CA LEU A 36 1.79 -5.24 -4.71
C LEU A 36 2.33 -4.78 -6.08
N HIS A 37 3.40 -5.43 -6.51
CA HIS A 37 4.10 -5.12 -7.76
C HIS A 37 3.37 -5.68 -9.00
N GLY A 38 2.31 -6.44 -8.76
CA GLY A 38 1.43 -7.02 -9.76
C GLY A 38 1.97 -8.32 -10.34
N ALA A 39 1.08 -9.04 -11.04
CA ALA A 39 1.39 -10.32 -11.62
C ALA A 39 2.50 -10.23 -12.68
N PHE A 40 3.36 -11.26 -12.69
CA PHE A 40 4.40 -11.38 -13.70
C PHE A 40 3.75 -11.38 -15.10
N GLN A 41 4.35 -10.61 -16.03
CA GLN A 41 3.87 -10.36 -17.41
C GLN A 41 2.59 -9.52 -17.57
N THR A 42 1.53 -9.75 -16.78
CA THR A 42 0.25 -9.04 -16.97
C THR A 42 0.18 -7.71 -16.21
N TRP A 43 0.89 -7.63 -15.08
CA TRP A 43 0.88 -6.50 -14.12
C TRP A 43 -0.51 -6.25 -13.52
N GLU A 44 -1.40 -7.22 -13.61
CA GLU A 44 -2.67 -7.23 -12.90
C GLU A 44 -2.42 -7.13 -11.39
N ASN A 45 -3.35 -6.51 -10.67
CA ASN A 45 -3.25 -6.26 -9.22
C ASN A 45 -2.01 -5.45 -8.79
N THR A 46 -1.46 -4.61 -9.67
CA THR A 46 -0.52 -3.57 -9.22
C THR A 46 -1.28 -2.54 -8.36
N LYS A 47 -1.09 -2.57 -7.04
CA LYS A 47 -1.86 -1.78 -6.08
C LYS A 47 -1.15 -1.66 -4.74
N ILE A 48 -1.67 -0.82 -3.85
CA ILE A 48 -1.37 -0.88 -2.41
C ILE A 48 -2.60 -1.44 -1.72
N ILE A 49 -2.41 -2.41 -0.84
CA ILE A 49 -3.45 -2.93 0.04
C ILE A 49 -3.20 -2.49 1.48
N TRP A 50 -4.26 -2.50 2.28
CA TRP A 50 -4.24 -2.17 3.70
C TRP A 50 -4.97 -3.24 4.52
N SER A 51 -4.50 -3.52 5.73
CA SER A 51 -5.24 -4.36 6.70
C SER A 51 -5.15 -3.78 8.12
N PRO A 52 -6.25 -3.81 8.89
CA PRO A 52 -6.28 -3.32 10.27
C PRO A 52 -5.48 -4.22 11.20
N LEU A 53 -4.90 -3.63 12.24
CA LEU A 53 -4.24 -4.35 13.33
C LEU A 53 -4.95 -4.08 14.67
N ASP A 54 -4.95 -5.07 15.56
CA ASP A 54 -5.31 -4.86 16.96
C ASP A 54 -4.18 -4.18 17.74
N ALA A 55 -4.44 -3.88 19.02
CA ALA A 55 -3.45 -3.25 19.91
C ALA A 55 -2.19 -4.11 20.14
N SER A 56 -2.24 -5.42 19.84
CA SER A 56 -1.10 -6.34 19.91
C SER A 56 -0.36 -6.48 18.58
N GLY A 57 -0.77 -5.72 17.54
CA GLY A 57 -0.16 -5.75 16.21
C GLY A 57 -0.60 -6.93 15.35
N ARG A 58 -1.72 -7.59 15.67
CA ARG A 58 -2.24 -8.72 14.89
C ARG A 58 -3.27 -8.25 13.87
N PRO A 59 -3.24 -8.74 12.62
CA PRO A 59 -4.31 -8.50 11.65
C PRO A 59 -5.67 -8.87 12.23
N THR A 60 -6.69 -8.04 12.03
CA THR A 60 -8.05 -8.29 12.55
C THR A 60 -9.10 -8.53 11.47
N GLY A 61 -8.72 -8.41 10.20
CA GLY A 61 -9.63 -8.60 9.08
C GLY A 61 -8.89 -8.85 7.78
N GLN A 62 -9.64 -9.09 6.70
CA GLN A 62 -9.07 -9.16 5.37
C GLN A 62 -8.51 -7.81 4.94
N TRP A 63 -7.47 -7.86 4.12
CA TRP A 63 -6.95 -6.67 3.48
C TRP A 63 -7.98 -6.05 2.52
N ARG A 64 -7.84 -4.75 2.27
CA ARG A 64 -8.66 -3.97 1.35
C ARG A 64 -7.75 -3.20 0.41
N ASP A 65 -8.22 -2.99 -0.81
CA ASP A 65 -7.56 -2.13 -1.79
C ASP A 65 -7.49 -0.68 -1.25
N PHE A 66 -6.31 -0.05 -1.39
CA PHE A 66 -6.03 1.31 -0.94
C PHE A 66 -5.66 2.24 -2.10
N VAL A 67 -4.52 2.00 -2.77
CA VAL A 67 -4.17 2.69 -4.03
C VAL A 67 -4.40 1.73 -5.18
N THR A 68 -5.27 2.10 -6.12
CA THR A 68 -5.64 1.31 -7.30
C THR A 68 -5.48 2.13 -8.59
N GLY A 69 -5.72 1.50 -9.74
CA GLY A 69 -5.57 2.16 -11.05
C GLY A 69 -4.12 2.25 -11.54
N TRP A 70 -3.20 1.56 -10.88
CA TRP A 70 -1.81 1.38 -11.31
C TRP A 70 -1.66 0.15 -12.22
N GLY A 71 -0.45 -0.12 -12.74
CA GLY A 71 -0.19 -1.26 -13.62
C GLY A 71 -0.50 -0.94 -15.08
N ARG A 72 -1.14 -1.88 -15.80
CA ARG A 72 -1.70 -1.64 -17.14
C ARG A 72 -3.14 -1.15 -17.03
N GLY A 73 -3.38 0.09 -17.41
CA GLY A 73 -4.72 0.65 -17.59
C GLY A 73 -5.21 0.49 -19.02
N ALA A 74 -6.50 0.79 -19.24
CA ALA A 74 -7.10 0.79 -20.58
C ALA A 74 -6.42 1.75 -21.58
N GLN A 75 -5.71 2.76 -21.08
CA GLN A 75 -4.98 3.75 -21.87
C GLN A 75 -3.46 3.47 -21.97
N GLY A 76 -2.97 2.35 -21.42
CA GLY A 76 -1.56 1.97 -21.49
C GLY A 76 -0.91 1.72 -20.12
N ILE A 77 0.42 1.72 -20.10
CA ILE A 77 1.23 1.46 -18.91
C ILE A 77 1.24 2.70 -18.00
N VAL A 78 0.89 2.51 -16.73
CA VAL A 78 0.91 3.54 -15.69
C VAL A 78 2.17 3.41 -14.82
N GLY A 79 2.58 2.18 -14.47
CA GLY A 79 3.75 1.92 -13.61
C GLY A 79 3.61 0.64 -12.79
N ARG A 80 4.62 0.30 -11.97
CA ARG A 80 4.58 -0.82 -11.02
C ARG A 80 5.04 -0.39 -9.62
N ILE A 81 4.14 -0.54 -8.65
CA ILE A 81 4.43 -0.18 -7.26
C ILE A 81 5.53 -1.10 -6.72
N THR A 82 6.62 -0.52 -6.20
CA THR A 82 7.80 -1.29 -5.80
C THR A 82 7.96 -1.34 -4.29
N ASP A 83 7.93 -0.21 -3.60
CA ASP A 83 8.02 -0.18 -2.14
C ASP A 83 7.06 0.84 -1.54
N VAL A 84 6.79 0.70 -0.24
CA VAL A 84 5.95 1.61 0.54
C VAL A 84 6.64 1.97 1.85
N THR A 85 6.59 3.24 2.26
CA THR A 85 7.13 3.66 3.57
C THR A 85 6.42 4.88 4.13
N PHE A 86 6.16 4.87 5.44
CA PHE A 86 5.64 6.01 6.18
C PHE A 86 6.78 6.90 6.68
N ALA A 87 6.78 8.15 6.24
CA ALA A 87 7.63 9.19 6.81
C ALA A 87 7.24 9.54 8.26
N SER A 88 8.12 10.25 8.96
CA SER A 88 7.94 10.63 10.37
C SER A 88 6.76 11.58 10.60
N ASP A 89 6.39 12.37 9.58
CA ASP A 89 5.23 13.24 9.57
C ASP A 89 3.90 12.47 9.36
N GLY A 90 3.98 11.20 8.95
CA GLY A 90 2.85 10.32 8.68
C GLY A 90 2.44 10.23 7.22
N ARG A 91 3.15 10.82 6.26
CA ARG A 91 2.88 10.59 4.82
C ARG A 91 3.30 9.19 4.42
N LEU A 92 2.46 8.50 3.64
CA LEU A 92 2.83 7.24 2.99
C LEU A 92 3.47 7.56 1.65
N PHE A 93 4.73 7.21 1.48
CA PHE A 93 5.43 7.23 0.21
C PHE A 93 5.35 5.88 -0.48
N PHE A 94 5.31 5.88 -1.81
CA PHE A 94 5.50 4.69 -2.61
C PHE A 94 6.22 5.01 -3.92
N THR A 95 6.86 4.00 -4.50
CA THR A 95 7.70 4.17 -5.69
C THR A 95 7.22 3.34 -6.87
N ASP A 96 7.55 3.80 -8.07
CA ASP A 96 7.36 3.10 -9.34
C ASP A 96 8.70 2.91 -10.04
N ASP A 97 9.13 1.66 -10.24
CA ASP A 97 10.40 1.34 -10.87
C ASP A 97 10.36 1.40 -12.41
N GLN A 98 9.17 1.33 -13.02
CA GLN A 98 9.01 1.43 -14.47
C GLN A 98 8.97 2.88 -14.93
N GLY A 99 8.24 3.73 -14.20
CA GLY A 99 8.11 5.16 -14.47
C GLY A 99 9.15 6.03 -13.76
N GLY A 100 9.88 5.50 -12.77
CA GLY A 100 10.86 6.23 -11.96
C GLY A 100 10.24 7.22 -10.95
N GLY A 101 8.93 7.12 -10.70
CA GLY A 101 8.19 8.05 -9.86
C GLY A 101 8.31 7.76 -8.37
N VAL A 102 8.31 8.82 -7.56
CA VAL A 102 8.11 8.76 -6.11
C VAL A 102 6.84 9.55 -5.78
N TYR A 103 5.87 8.88 -5.18
CA TYR A 103 4.55 9.43 -4.89
C TYR A 103 4.33 9.45 -3.39
N TRP A 104 3.40 10.29 -2.94
CA TRP A 104 2.96 10.29 -1.55
C TRP A 104 1.45 10.43 -1.43
N VAL A 105 0.90 9.84 -0.37
CA VAL A 105 -0.48 9.93 0.05
C VAL A 105 -0.52 10.45 1.48
N ALA A 106 -1.46 11.36 1.75
CA ALA A 106 -1.70 11.90 3.07
C ALA A 106 -3.19 12.20 3.28
N PRO A 107 -3.66 12.28 4.54
CA PRO A 107 -4.99 12.83 4.84
C PRO A 107 -5.13 14.26 4.31
N GLU A 108 -6.32 14.62 3.82
CA GLU A 108 -6.60 15.89 3.14
C GLU A 108 -6.23 17.15 3.95
N GLY A 109 -6.31 17.08 5.28
CA GLY A 109 -5.93 18.19 6.18
C GLY A 109 -4.42 18.33 6.46
N MET A 110 -3.59 17.44 5.93
CA MET A 110 -2.13 17.52 6.12
C MET A 110 -1.54 18.55 5.14
N ALA A 111 -0.76 19.49 5.67
CA ALA A 111 -0.07 20.48 4.84
C ALA A 111 0.79 19.81 3.76
N ALA A 112 0.88 20.40 2.57
CA ALA A 112 1.77 19.92 1.53
C ALA A 112 3.26 20.06 1.96
N PRO A 113 4.16 19.21 1.46
CA PRO A 113 5.60 19.41 1.68
C PRO A 113 6.05 20.76 1.13
N THR A 114 6.86 21.50 1.88
CA THR A 114 7.57 22.67 1.35
C THR A 114 8.65 22.18 0.37
N ARG A 115 8.68 22.76 -0.83
CA ARG A 115 9.70 22.46 -1.85
C ARG A 115 11.07 22.99 -1.44
#